data_AF-A0A554N7H1-F1
#
_entry.id   AF-A0A554N7H1-F1
#
_cell.length_a   1.000
_cell.length_b   1.000
_cell.length_c   1.000
_cell.angle_alpha   90.00
_cell.angle_beta   90.00
_cell.angle_gamma   90.00
#
_symmetry.space_group_name_H-M   'P 1'
#
loop_
_entity.id
_entity.type
_entity.pdbx_description
1 polymer ?
#
loop_
_entity_poly.entity_id
_entity_poly.type
_entity_poly.pdbx_seq_one_letter_code
_entity_poly.pdbx_strand_id
1 'polypeptide(L)'
;MTDVPESLRRSFIESDASPDGKWWVNLPAGLSLGDQGDHHVVDAVCLTGREQELPEVYTAHPGTEYVNPEGQPEVTKADLFRTLRGRDTFAEETVRLVAFDPGGARVGTVGDLLAARELVRADWPDWEVEGLVYVSDEDRAHVTRAASDLDVRVVRVS
;
A
#
# COMPACT_ATOMS: atom_id res chain seq x y z
N MET A 1 -1.84 -16.96 -1.20
CA MET A 1 -1.98 -15.53 -1.50
C MET A 1 -2.94 -15.43 -2.66
N THR A 2 -4.15 -14.93 -2.41
CA THR A 2 -5.12 -14.68 -3.47
C THR A 2 -4.69 -13.36 -4.10
N ASP A 3 -4.29 -13.38 -5.37
CA ASP A 3 -4.03 -12.13 -6.09
C ASP A 3 -5.28 -11.25 -6.00
N VAL A 4 -5.14 -10.07 -5.38
CA VAL A 4 -6.17 -9.04 -5.50
C VAL A 4 -6.37 -8.80 -7.00
N PRO A 5 -7.60 -8.89 -7.54
CA PRO A 5 -7.87 -8.59 -8.92
C PRO A 5 -7.28 -7.24 -9.26
N GLU A 6 -6.32 -7.25 -10.17
CA GLU A 6 -5.64 -6.06 -10.66
C GLU A 6 -6.65 -4.98 -11.07
N SER A 7 -7.82 -5.41 -11.57
CA SER A 7 -8.95 -4.55 -11.92
C SER A 7 -9.48 -3.72 -10.75
N LEU A 8 -9.79 -4.30 -9.58
CA LEU A 8 -10.33 -3.55 -8.45
C LEU A 8 -9.34 -2.50 -7.94
N ARG A 9 -8.07 -2.92 -7.80
CA ARG A 9 -6.99 -2.02 -7.37
C ARG A 9 -6.78 -0.87 -8.36
N ARG A 10 -6.76 -1.18 -9.66
CA ARG A 10 -6.56 -0.19 -10.72
C ARG A 10 -7.74 0.78 -10.76
N SER A 11 -8.96 0.27 -10.77
CA SER A 11 -10.18 1.08 -10.77
C SER A 11 -10.24 2.03 -9.59
N PHE A 12 -9.78 1.63 -8.40
CA PHE A 12 -9.69 2.55 -7.27
C PHE A 12 -8.63 3.62 -7.48
N ILE A 13 -7.38 3.24 -7.77
CA ILE A 13 -6.25 4.18 -7.91
C ILE A 13 -6.47 5.19 -9.04
N GLU A 14 -7.17 4.81 -10.10
CA GLU A 14 -7.52 5.71 -11.22
C GLU A 14 -8.81 6.52 -10.98
N SER A 15 -9.49 6.34 -9.83
CA SER A 15 -10.75 7.04 -9.52
C SER A 15 -10.56 8.32 -8.71
N ASP A 16 -11.54 9.22 -8.83
CA ASP A 16 -11.65 10.45 -8.03
C ASP A 16 -11.77 10.21 -6.51
N ALA A 17 -12.07 8.97 -6.09
CA ALA A 17 -12.16 8.62 -4.67
C ALA A 17 -10.79 8.37 -4.03
N SER A 18 -9.76 8.13 -4.87
CA SER A 18 -8.39 7.89 -4.45
C SER A 18 -7.69 9.17 -4.01
N PRO A 19 -6.77 9.10 -3.03
CA PRO A 19 -5.91 10.24 -2.72
C PRO A 19 -4.94 10.54 -3.87
N ASP A 20 -4.68 11.84 -4.08
CA ASP A 20 -3.58 12.31 -4.92
C ASP A 20 -2.24 11.97 -4.26
N GLY A 21 -1.27 11.55 -5.07
CA GLY A 21 0.08 11.25 -4.59
C GLY A 21 0.80 10.20 -5.41
N LYS A 22 2.01 9.84 -4.95
CA LYS A 22 2.80 8.77 -5.56
C LYS A 22 2.36 7.42 -5.01
N TRP A 23 1.98 6.50 -5.90
CA TRP A 23 1.46 5.20 -5.53
C TRP A 23 2.49 4.08 -5.62
N TRP A 24 2.51 3.23 -4.59
CA TRP A 24 3.21 1.96 -4.57
C TRP A 24 2.24 0.83 -4.28
N VAL A 25 2.27 -0.25 -5.07
CA VAL A 25 1.47 -1.46 -4.83
C VAL A 25 2.35 -2.59 -4.30
N ASN A 26 1.80 -3.51 -3.52
CA ASN A 26 2.55 -4.62 -2.91
C ASN A 26 3.80 -4.12 -2.16
N LEU A 27 3.61 -3.17 -1.24
CA LEU A 27 4.70 -2.57 -0.47
C LEU A 27 5.10 -3.54 0.67
N PRO A 28 6.36 -3.97 0.74
CA PRO A 28 6.83 -4.81 1.84
C PRO A 28 6.93 -4.00 3.15
N ALA A 29 6.45 -4.57 4.25
CA ALA A 29 6.46 -3.96 5.59
C ALA A 29 6.94 -4.95 6.67
N GLY A 30 7.55 -4.42 7.74
CA GLY A 30 8.21 -5.21 8.77
C GLY A 30 9.64 -5.62 8.40
N LEU A 31 10.23 -4.97 7.39
CA LEU A 31 11.58 -5.25 6.91
C LEU A 31 12.68 -4.97 7.95
N SER A 32 12.37 -4.24 9.02
CA SER A 32 13.27 -3.91 10.14
C SER A 32 13.22 -4.93 11.27
N LEU A 33 12.23 -5.83 11.28
CA LEU A 33 11.91 -6.68 12.43
C LEU A 33 12.29 -8.16 12.24
N GLY A 34 12.39 -8.63 10.98
CA GLY A 34 12.60 -10.04 10.65
C GLY A 34 13.89 -10.34 9.91
N ASP A 35 14.19 -11.64 9.77
CA ASP A 35 15.25 -12.16 8.91
C ASP A 35 14.94 -11.91 7.42
N GLN A 36 15.93 -12.09 6.54
CA GLN A 36 15.71 -11.96 5.10
C GLN A 36 14.56 -12.86 4.62
N GLY A 37 13.50 -12.21 4.10
CA GLY A 37 12.33 -12.87 3.53
C GLY A 37 11.09 -12.84 4.43
N ASP A 38 11.23 -12.63 5.74
CA ASP A 38 10.08 -12.50 6.64
C ASP A 38 9.58 -11.06 6.66
N HIS A 39 8.47 -10.83 5.95
CA HIS A 39 7.83 -9.52 5.86
C HIS A 39 6.35 -9.68 5.49
N HIS A 40 5.56 -8.69 5.87
CA HIS A 40 4.19 -8.53 5.40
C HIS A 40 4.18 -7.74 4.09
N VAL A 41 3.10 -7.85 3.31
CA VAL A 41 2.90 -7.07 2.08
C VAL A 41 1.61 -6.27 2.21
N VAL A 42 1.74 -4.96 2.20
CA VAL A 42 0.62 -4.02 2.13
C VAL A 42 0.17 -3.90 0.68
N ASP A 43 -1.13 -4.03 0.41
CA ASP A 43 -1.62 -4.09 -0.97
C ASP A 43 -1.30 -2.80 -1.76
N ALA A 44 -1.47 -1.62 -1.14
CA ALA A 44 -0.97 -0.37 -1.68
C ALA A 44 -0.70 0.70 -0.62
N VAL A 45 0.18 1.64 -0.98
CA VAL A 45 0.51 2.84 -0.22
C VAL A 45 0.52 4.04 -1.16
N CYS A 46 -0.13 5.12 -0.75
CA CYS A 46 -0.07 6.40 -1.44
C CYS A 46 0.73 7.40 -0.58
N LEU A 47 1.79 7.97 -1.15
CA LEU A 47 2.55 9.08 -0.56
C LEU A 47 1.86 10.39 -0.94
N THR A 48 1.04 10.93 -0.05
CA THR A 48 0.11 12.03 -0.34
C THR A 48 0.77 13.40 -0.40
N GLY A 49 2.01 13.52 0.08
CA GLY A 49 2.82 14.73 -0.04
C GLY A 49 3.54 14.89 -1.39
N ARG A 50 3.47 13.89 -2.28
CA ARG A 50 4.21 13.86 -3.55
C ARG A 50 3.31 14.15 -4.75
N GLU A 51 3.93 14.47 -5.89
CA GLU A 51 3.20 14.58 -7.16
C GLU A 51 2.50 13.26 -7.52
N GLN A 52 1.39 13.38 -8.23
CA GLN A 52 0.60 12.23 -8.63
C GLN A 52 1.40 11.35 -9.60
N GLU A 53 1.60 10.09 -9.22
CA GLU A 53 2.30 9.10 -10.01
C GLU A 53 1.62 7.74 -9.78
N LEU A 54 1.14 7.13 -10.85
CA LEU A 54 0.53 5.80 -10.82
C LEU A 54 1.59 4.73 -10.55
N PRO A 55 1.19 3.56 -10.03
CA PRO A 55 2.10 2.43 -9.86
C PRO A 55 2.79 2.04 -11.17
N GLU A 56 4.07 1.71 -11.07
CA GLU A 56 4.92 1.27 -12.19
C GLU A 56 4.27 0.15 -13.04
N VAL A 57 3.48 -0.73 -12.40
CA VAL A 57 2.81 -1.86 -13.04
C VAL A 57 1.69 -1.48 -14.00
N TYR A 58 1.16 -0.25 -13.97
CA TYR A 58 0.02 0.17 -14.80
C TYR A 58 0.40 0.70 -16.19
N THR A 59 1.70 0.72 -16.52
CA THR A 59 2.32 1.06 -17.81
C THR A 59 1.50 1.97 -18.75
N ALA A 60 1.52 3.25 -18.41
CA ALA A 60 1.61 4.38 -19.34
C ALA A 60 2.27 5.55 -18.58
N HIS A 61 3.53 5.38 -18.17
CA HIS A 61 4.24 6.38 -17.36
C HIS A 61 5.50 6.91 -18.05
N PRO A 62 5.66 8.25 -18.15
CA PRO A 62 6.92 8.93 -18.42
C PRO A 62 7.76 9.14 -17.14
N GLY A 63 7.25 8.67 -15.98
CA GLY A 63 8.00 8.63 -14.71
C GLY A 63 9.22 7.72 -14.81
N THR A 64 10.16 7.91 -13.89
CA THR A 64 11.36 7.07 -13.86
C THR A 64 10.94 5.63 -13.58
N GLU A 65 10.94 4.76 -14.59
CA GLU A 65 10.96 3.32 -14.38
C GLU A 65 12.06 3.05 -13.36
N TYR A 66 11.74 2.41 -12.23
CA TYR A 66 12.80 1.85 -11.42
C TYR A 66 13.33 0.60 -12.14
N VAL A 67 14.13 0.83 -13.18
CA VAL A 67 15.13 -0.12 -13.62
C VAL A 67 16.19 -0.11 -12.54
N ASN A 68 16.37 -1.23 -11.84
CA ASN A 68 17.50 -1.42 -10.95
C ASN A 68 18.76 -0.81 -11.60
N PRO A 69 19.35 0.26 -11.04
CA PRO A 69 20.44 0.99 -11.69
C PRO A 69 21.69 0.11 -11.90
N GLU A 70 21.75 -1.06 -11.25
CA GLU A 70 22.84 -2.02 -11.37
C GLU A 70 22.51 -3.24 -12.25
N GLY A 71 21.31 -3.31 -12.86
CA GLY A 71 20.96 -4.35 -13.82
C GLY A 71 21.04 -5.79 -13.29
N GLN A 72 21.06 -5.99 -11.97
CA GLN A 72 21.18 -7.32 -11.38
C GLN A 72 19.82 -8.04 -11.39
N PRO A 73 19.73 -9.24 -11.98
CA PRO A 73 18.48 -10.00 -12.15
C PRO A 73 17.91 -10.60 -10.84
N GLU A 74 18.53 -10.36 -9.68
CA GLU A 74 18.21 -11.08 -8.43
C GLU A 74 17.64 -10.19 -7.30
N VAL A 75 17.44 -8.88 -7.53
CA VAL A 75 16.97 -7.97 -6.46
C VAL A 75 15.45 -8.04 -6.33
N THR A 76 14.95 -8.54 -5.20
CA THR A 76 13.51 -8.55 -4.92
C THR A 76 13.01 -7.15 -4.55
N LYS A 77 11.69 -6.91 -4.64
CA LYS A 77 11.10 -5.64 -4.16
C LYS A 77 11.37 -5.40 -2.67
N ALA A 78 11.42 -6.44 -1.86
CA ALA A 78 11.82 -6.34 -0.45
C ALA A 78 13.26 -5.85 -0.30
N ASP A 79 14.20 -6.35 -1.11
CA ASP A 79 15.60 -5.91 -1.08
C ASP A 79 15.78 -4.46 -1.54
N LEU A 80 14.99 -4.05 -2.53
CA LEU A 80 14.88 -2.66 -2.95
C LEU A 80 14.44 -1.77 -1.78
N PHE A 81 13.32 -2.09 -1.13
CA PHE A 81 12.80 -1.27 -0.03
C PHE A 81 13.70 -1.30 1.21
N ARG A 82 14.41 -2.39 1.48
CA ARG A 82 15.48 -2.43 2.49
C ARG A 82 16.59 -1.42 2.17
N THR A 83 17.01 -1.36 0.90
CA THR A 83 18.04 -0.42 0.44
C THR A 83 17.56 1.01 0.50
N LEU A 84 16.32 1.28 0.06
CA LEU A 84 15.71 2.60 0.13
C LEU A 84 15.54 3.07 1.56
N ARG A 85 15.28 2.19 2.53
CA ARG A 85 15.23 2.54 3.96
C ARG A 85 16.56 2.99 4.52
N GLY A 86 17.66 2.41 4.01
CA GLY A 86 19.01 2.84 4.34
C GLY A 86 19.41 4.17 3.69
N ARG A 87 18.54 4.79 2.88
CA ARG A 87 18.77 6.06 2.20
C ARG A 87 17.68 7.03 2.66
N ASP A 88 17.99 8.32 2.81
CA ASP A 88 16.99 9.35 3.18
C ASP A 88 16.02 9.68 2.01
N THR A 89 15.73 8.72 1.13
CA THR A 89 14.94 8.90 -0.10
C THR A 89 13.45 9.13 0.18
N PHE A 90 12.96 8.71 1.35
CA PHE A 90 11.59 8.89 1.81
C PHE A 90 11.55 9.54 3.20
N ALA A 91 12.41 10.52 3.46
CA ALA A 91 12.38 11.23 4.73
C ALA A 91 11.09 12.07 4.81
N GLU A 92 10.35 11.92 5.92
CA GLU A 92 9.16 12.72 6.25
C GLU A 92 8.00 12.64 5.23
N GLU A 93 7.50 11.43 4.95
CA GLU A 93 6.34 11.25 4.07
C GLU A 93 5.02 11.21 4.84
N THR A 94 3.97 11.82 4.29
CA THR A 94 2.59 11.56 4.71
C THR A 94 2.00 10.48 3.81
N VAL A 95 1.39 9.45 4.41
CA VAL A 95 0.96 8.26 3.68
C VAL A 95 -0.43 7.78 4.04
N ARG A 96 -1.12 7.20 3.06
CA ARG A 96 -2.31 6.36 3.27
C ARG A 96 -2.01 4.92 2.92
N LEU A 97 -2.39 4.01 3.80
CA LEU A 97 -2.31 2.58 3.55
C LEU A 97 -3.66 2.08 3.06
N VAL A 98 -3.63 1.22 2.04
CA VAL A 98 -4.82 0.71 1.39
C VAL A 98 -4.78 -0.81 1.35
N ALA A 99 -5.88 -1.44 1.77
CA ALA A 99 -6.13 -2.86 1.57
C ALA A 99 -7.31 -3.07 0.61
N PHE A 100 -7.24 -4.11 -0.21
CA PHE A 100 -8.24 -4.45 -1.21
C PHE A 100 -8.83 -5.83 -0.94
N ASP A 101 -10.15 -5.93 -1.06
CA ASP A 101 -10.87 -7.17 -0.80
C ASP A 101 -11.89 -7.49 -1.89
N PRO A 102 -11.54 -8.33 -2.87
CA PRO A 102 -12.44 -8.77 -3.92
C PRO A 102 -13.43 -9.83 -3.41
N GLY A 103 -14.70 -9.70 -3.77
CA GLY A 103 -15.71 -10.72 -3.45
C GLY A 103 -16.19 -10.70 -2.00
N GLY A 104 -16.09 -9.54 -1.34
CA GLY A 104 -16.76 -9.32 -0.05
C GLY A 104 -15.89 -8.70 1.02
N ALA A 105 -16.42 -7.65 1.66
CA ALA A 105 -15.80 -7.07 2.84
C ALA A 105 -15.55 -8.10 3.96
N ARG A 106 -14.33 -8.14 4.54
CA ARG A 106 -13.91 -9.04 5.63
C ARG A 106 -13.32 -8.26 6.80
N VAL A 107 -13.72 -8.64 8.02
CA VAL A 107 -13.13 -8.09 9.27
C VAL A 107 -11.64 -8.40 9.37
N GLY A 108 -11.21 -9.57 8.89
CA GLY A 108 -9.79 -9.97 8.90
C GLY A 108 -8.91 -8.96 8.17
N THR A 109 -9.31 -8.51 6.99
CA THR A 109 -8.55 -7.55 6.18
C THR A 109 -8.42 -6.18 6.85
N VAL A 110 -9.44 -5.75 7.61
CA VAL A 110 -9.36 -4.54 8.45
C VAL A 110 -8.32 -4.70 9.56
N GLY A 111 -8.30 -5.87 10.21
CA GLY A 111 -7.29 -6.21 11.21
C GLY A 111 -5.87 -6.26 10.64
N ASP A 112 -5.71 -6.86 9.46
CA ASP A 112 -4.43 -6.93 8.75
C ASP A 112 -3.93 -5.53 8.38
N LEU A 113 -4.82 -4.64 7.92
CA LEU A 113 -4.47 -3.24 7.60
C LEU A 113 -4.01 -2.45 8.83
N LEU A 114 -4.64 -2.68 9.98
CA LEU A 114 -4.22 -2.08 11.25
C LEU A 114 -2.85 -2.59 11.70
N ALA A 115 -2.58 -3.89 11.56
CA ALA A 115 -1.28 -4.47 11.85
C ALA A 115 -0.20 -3.95 10.89
N ALA A 116 -0.52 -3.85 9.60
CA ALA A 116 0.34 -3.30 8.57
C ALA A 116 0.77 -1.87 8.88
N ARG A 117 -0.10 -1.02 9.44
CA ARG A 117 0.26 0.33 9.90
C ARG A 117 1.43 0.32 10.88
N GLU A 118 1.38 -0.58 11.86
CA GLU A 118 2.44 -0.65 12.87
C GLU A 118 3.75 -1.18 12.26
N LEU A 119 3.68 -2.11 11.31
CA LEU A 119 4.85 -2.60 10.58
C LEU A 119 5.49 -1.52 9.69
N VAL A 120 4.67 -0.71 9.01
CA VAL A 120 5.17 0.42 8.19
C VAL A 120 5.83 1.47 9.08
N ARG A 121 5.25 1.81 10.24
CA ARG A 121 5.86 2.74 11.20
C ARG A 121 7.16 2.24 11.78
N ALA A 122 7.31 0.92 11.95
CA ALA A 122 8.58 0.34 12.37
C ALA A 122 9.67 0.48 11.30
N ASP A 123 9.31 0.32 10.02
CA ASP A 123 10.25 0.49 8.91
C ASP A 123 10.57 1.95 8.61
N TRP A 124 9.61 2.85 8.81
CA TRP A 124 9.66 4.25 8.45
C TRP A 124 9.14 5.12 9.60
N PRO A 125 9.95 5.36 10.65
CA PRO A 125 9.48 6.07 11.84
C PRO A 125 9.10 7.53 11.59
N ASP A 126 9.67 8.14 10.55
CA ASP A 126 9.40 9.52 10.16
C ASP A 126 8.20 9.64 9.20
N TRP A 127 7.53 8.54 8.86
CA TRP A 127 6.31 8.58 8.06
C TRP A 127 5.08 8.85 8.94
N GLU A 128 4.26 9.80 8.51
CA GLU A 128 2.94 10.04 9.07
C GLU A 128 1.89 9.19 8.33
N VAL A 129 1.42 8.11 8.94
CA VAL A 129 0.25 7.38 8.42
C VAL A 129 -1.03 8.14 8.79
N GLU A 130 -1.51 8.99 7.88
CA GLU A 130 -2.66 9.89 8.10
C GLU A 130 -4.01 9.17 7.98
N GLY A 131 -4.06 7.99 7.36
CA GLY A 131 -5.30 7.28 7.18
C GLY A 131 -5.17 5.87 6.63
N LEU A 132 -6.19 5.08 6.89
CA LEU A 132 -6.35 3.71 6.40
C LEU A 132 -7.56 3.65 5.49
N VAL A 133 -7.42 3.00 4.34
CA VAL A 133 -8.49 2.84 3.35
C VAL A 133 -8.71 1.37 3.08
N TYR A 134 -9.96 0.94 3.18
CA TYR A 134 -10.40 -0.40 2.88
C TYR A 134 -11.29 -0.39 1.65
N VAL A 135 -10.88 -1.08 0.59
CA VAL A 135 -11.56 -1.07 -0.72
C VAL A 135 -12.17 -2.43 -0.99
N SER A 136 -13.45 -2.47 -1.35
CA SER A 136 -14.14 -3.70 -1.77
C SER A 136 -15.16 -3.42 -2.88
N ASP A 137 -15.55 -4.45 -3.61
CA ASP A 137 -16.63 -4.44 -4.60
C ASP A 137 -18.03 -4.66 -3.98
N GLU A 138 -18.08 -5.18 -2.75
CA GLU A 138 -19.30 -5.46 -2.00
C GLU A 138 -19.29 -4.84 -0.60
N ASP A 139 -20.46 -4.35 -0.17
CA ASP A 139 -20.65 -3.85 1.18
C ASP A 139 -21.12 -4.94 2.14
N ARG A 140 -20.57 -4.95 3.37
CA ARG A 140 -21.14 -5.70 4.50
C ARG A 140 -21.28 -4.79 5.70
N ALA A 141 -22.51 -4.53 6.13
CA ALA A 141 -22.83 -3.57 7.18
C ALA A 141 -22.01 -3.76 8.48
N HIS A 142 -21.77 -5.01 8.89
CA HIS A 142 -20.97 -5.30 10.08
C HIS A 142 -19.48 -4.97 9.91
N VAL A 143 -18.92 -5.14 8.71
CA VAL A 143 -17.53 -4.77 8.39
C VAL A 143 -17.41 -3.26 8.27
N THR A 144 -18.34 -2.60 7.56
CA THR A 144 -18.37 -1.14 7.45
C THR A 144 -18.47 -0.47 8.82
N ARG A 145 -19.32 -1.01 9.71
CA ARG A 145 -19.44 -0.54 11.08
C ARG A 145 -18.12 -0.68 11.84
N ALA A 146 -17.50 -1.86 11.80
CA ALA A 146 -16.24 -2.13 12.50
C ALA A 146 -15.09 -1.26 11.97
N ALA A 147 -14.96 -1.13 10.65
CA ALA A 147 -13.97 -0.26 10.01
C ALA A 147 -14.13 1.20 10.45
N SER A 148 -15.37 1.71 10.46
CA SER A 148 -15.66 3.06 10.92
C SER A 148 -15.33 3.29 12.40
N ASP A 149 -15.53 2.29 13.28
CA ASP A 149 -15.14 2.39 14.70
C ASP A 149 -13.63 2.39 14.91
N LEU A 150 -12.86 1.95 13.90
CA LEU A 150 -11.40 1.83 13.93
C LEU A 150 -10.72 2.90 13.06
N ASP A 151 -11.46 3.94 12.68
CA ASP A 151 -11.00 5.03 11.80
C ASP A 151 -10.46 4.56 10.44
N VAL A 152 -11.02 3.47 9.91
CA VAL A 152 -10.73 2.95 8.57
C VAL A 152 -11.81 3.40 7.58
N ARG A 153 -11.42 4.18 6.56
CA ARG A 153 -12.31 4.63 5.50
C ARG A 153 -12.66 3.47 4.58
N VAL A 154 -13.94 3.11 4.48
CA VAL A 154 -14.41 2.12 3.51
C VAL A 154 -14.76 2.81 2.19
N VAL A 155 -14.25 2.26 1.08
CA VAL A 155 -14.57 2.72 -0.28
C VAL A 155 -15.09 1.53 -1.07
N ARG A 156 -16.23 1.73 -1.72
CA ARG A 156 -16.78 0.77 -2.67
C ARG A 156 -16.40 1.15 -4.09
N VAL A 157 -15.88 0.18 -4.86
CA VAL A 157 -15.52 0.36 -6.27
C VAL A 157 -16.17 -0.74 -7.09
N SER A 158 -16.85 -0.36 -8.16
CA SER A 158 -17.62 -1.25 -9.05
C SER A 158 -17.07 -1.27 -10.46
#